data_AF-A0A534ZGN7-F1
#
_entry.id   AF-A0A534ZGN7-F1
#
_cell.length_a   1.000
_cell.length_b   1.000
_cell.length_c   1.000
_cell.angle_alpha   90.00
_cell.angle_beta   90.00
_cell.angle_gamma   90.00
#
_symmetry.space_group_name_H-M   'P 1'
#
loop_
_entity.id
_entity.type
_entity.pdbx_description
1 polymer ?
#
loop_
_entity_poly.entity_id
_entity_poly.type
_entity_poly.pdbx_seq_one_letter_code
_entity_poly.pdbx_strand_id
1 'polypeptide(L)'
;MLRILGCTTLVLAVVALAPSAASGRAVKQSLRPTGVDPNAQGVAMASIHAKRNRGKFRVSGRNLKPGTTYGISVAGVRIGTLTTRATGSGAARFSSPQHGSDQFLGVDPRGKKVEVSDDQGEDVLENEMPDDGDDQGGVQCCLPDDDDGAECEETSADECTAKGGTNMGTGTCFPNPCSTATPAPDIRCCLPDDDGPECEEESAAECSAAGGVNMSAGSCDPNPCAPTPPGIVTCCVADHEGDGGEGDDAGEPQPGPAECEQLTTADCAAEGGTVSSAASCEPNPCVSSPSGAFLD
;
A
#
# COMPACT_ATOMS: atom_id res chain seq x y z
N MET A 1 35.20 -71.32 43.03
CA MET A 1 34.14 -70.31 43.23
C MET A 1 34.77 -68.92 43.12
N LEU A 2 34.59 -68.23 42.00
CA LEU A 2 34.79 -66.77 41.88
C LEU A 2 33.98 -66.31 40.66
N ARG A 3 32.85 -65.64 40.90
CA ARG A 3 31.87 -65.24 39.88
C ARG A 3 32.23 -63.86 39.35
N ILE A 4 32.43 -63.77 38.05
CA ILE A 4 32.74 -62.56 37.29
C ILE A 4 31.52 -61.63 37.28
N LEU A 5 31.74 -60.38 37.70
CA LEU A 5 30.78 -59.28 37.71
C LEU A 5 30.63 -58.73 36.28
N GLY A 6 29.48 -58.97 35.64
CA GLY A 6 29.13 -58.38 34.34
C GLY A 6 28.37 -57.07 34.54
N CYS A 7 29.06 -55.95 34.30
CA CYS A 7 28.49 -54.60 34.34
C CYS A 7 27.82 -54.32 33.00
N THR A 8 26.49 -54.48 32.92
CA THR A 8 25.71 -54.14 31.73
C THR A 8 25.46 -52.64 31.68
N THR A 9 26.15 -51.97 30.76
CA THR A 9 25.93 -50.56 30.41
C THR A 9 24.62 -50.40 29.64
N LEU A 10 23.67 -49.66 30.23
CA LEU A 10 22.42 -49.26 29.61
C LEU A 10 22.68 -48.02 28.73
N VAL A 11 22.71 -48.20 27.41
CA VAL A 11 22.81 -47.08 26.46
C VAL A 11 21.42 -46.49 26.25
N LEU A 12 21.16 -45.30 26.80
CA LEU A 12 19.98 -44.50 26.46
C LEU A 12 20.17 -43.92 25.05
N ALA A 13 19.43 -44.42 24.07
CA ALA A 13 19.32 -43.79 22.77
C ALA A 13 18.38 -42.58 22.88
N VAL A 14 18.95 -41.38 22.81
CA VAL A 14 18.19 -40.13 22.66
C VAL A 14 17.72 -40.09 21.20
N VAL A 15 16.44 -40.42 20.97
CA VAL A 15 15.80 -40.23 19.67
C VAL A 15 15.57 -38.73 19.49
N ALA A 16 16.40 -38.10 18.66
CA ALA A 16 16.17 -36.73 18.23
C ALA A 16 14.86 -36.67 17.44
N LEU A 17 13.81 -36.09 18.04
CA LEU A 17 12.60 -35.69 17.35
C LEU A 17 12.97 -34.53 16.43
N ALA A 18 13.13 -34.82 15.13
CA ALA A 18 13.22 -33.77 14.13
C ALA A 18 11.91 -32.96 14.15
N PRO A 19 11.96 -31.61 14.14
CA PRO A 19 10.76 -30.81 13.99
C PRO A 19 10.12 -31.15 12.65
N SER A 20 8.92 -31.72 12.72
CA SER A 20 8.11 -31.97 11.53
C SER A 20 7.81 -30.61 10.91
N ALA A 21 8.27 -30.39 9.66
CA ALA A 21 7.86 -29.25 8.86
C ALA A 21 6.33 -29.15 8.90
N ALA A 22 5.81 -28.03 9.38
CA ALA A 22 4.39 -27.79 9.58
C ALA A 22 3.66 -27.85 8.22
N SER A 23 3.19 -29.05 7.88
CA SER A 23 2.17 -29.23 6.86
C SER A 23 0.88 -28.68 7.45
N GLY A 24 0.31 -27.64 6.85
CA GLY A 24 -0.90 -26.96 7.29
C GLY A 24 -1.98 -27.95 7.71
N ARG A 25 -2.29 -27.95 9.01
CA ARG A 25 -3.11 -28.98 9.64
C ARG A 25 -4.51 -28.92 9.03
N ALA A 26 -5.00 -30.06 8.54
CA ALA A 26 -6.33 -30.07 7.96
C ALA A 26 -7.39 -29.93 9.07
N VAL A 27 -8.18 -28.87 9.01
CA VAL A 27 -9.28 -28.61 9.92
C VAL A 27 -10.56 -29.17 9.30
N LYS A 28 -11.31 -29.95 10.08
CA LYS A 28 -12.57 -30.57 9.66
C LYS A 28 -13.70 -30.04 10.51
N GLN A 29 -14.78 -29.61 9.86
CA GLN A 29 -15.97 -29.09 10.51
C GLN A 29 -17.22 -29.81 9.99
N SER A 30 -18.11 -30.18 10.90
CA SER A 30 -19.44 -30.69 10.53
C SER A 30 -20.36 -29.51 10.20
N LEU A 31 -21.10 -29.60 9.09
CA LEU A 31 -22.12 -28.61 8.74
C LEU A 31 -23.48 -29.08 9.24
N ARG A 32 -24.24 -28.17 9.84
CA ARG A 32 -25.53 -28.43 10.47
C ARG A 32 -26.66 -28.05 9.52
N PRO A 33 -27.78 -28.80 9.51
CA PRO A 33 -28.98 -28.40 8.80
C PRO A 33 -29.58 -27.10 9.34
N THR A 34 -30.05 -26.24 8.44
CA THR A 34 -30.72 -24.95 8.74
C THR A 34 -32.23 -25.08 8.94
N GLY A 35 -32.83 -26.20 8.50
CA GLY A 35 -34.27 -26.48 8.56
C GLY A 35 -34.93 -26.75 7.21
N VAL A 36 -34.30 -26.35 6.09
CA VAL A 36 -34.80 -26.60 4.72
C VAL A 36 -34.83 -28.10 4.42
N ASP A 37 -33.76 -28.82 4.77
CA ASP A 37 -33.70 -30.28 4.77
C ASP A 37 -33.09 -30.78 6.08
N PRO A 38 -33.92 -31.21 7.06
CA PRO A 38 -33.44 -31.61 8.38
C PRO A 38 -32.62 -32.91 8.36
N ASN A 39 -32.67 -33.68 7.27
CA ASN A 39 -31.94 -34.94 7.15
C ASN A 39 -30.58 -34.77 6.46
N ALA A 40 -30.32 -33.59 5.90
CA ALA A 40 -29.06 -33.26 5.25
C ALA A 40 -27.89 -33.42 6.23
N GLN A 41 -26.76 -33.89 5.71
CA GLN A 41 -25.53 -34.00 6.47
C GLN A 41 -24.39 -33.40 5.67
N GLY A 42 -23.62 -32.52 6.30
CA GLY A 42 -22.50 -31.86 5.65
C GLY A 42 -21.20 -31.96 6.44
N VAL A 43 -20.10 -31.93 5.71
CA VAL A 43 -18.76 -31.79 6.27
C VAL A 43 -17.94 -30.87 5.37
N ALA A 44 -17.31 -29.87 5.98
CA ALA A 44 -16.30 -29.01 5.38
C ALA A 44 -14.91 -29.40 5.91
N MET A 45 -13.89 -29.30 5.05
CA MET A 45 -12.51 -29.58 5.41
C MET A 45 -11.59 -28.60 4.70
N ALA A 46 -10.76 -27.88 5.46
CA ALA A 46 -9.79 -26.91 4.97
C ALA A 46 -8.37 -27.33 5.32
N SER A 47 -7.42 -27.08 4.42
CA SER A 47 -5.99 -27.14 4.68
C SER A 47 -5.35 -25.96 3.95
N ILE A 48 -4.95 -24.95 4.72
CA ILE A 48 -4.47 -23.66 4.23
C ILE A 48 -2.99 -23.51 4.58
N HIS A 49 -2.20 -23.07 3.61
CA HIS A 49 -0.80 -22.69 3.76
C HIS A 49 -0.67 -21.24 3.27
N ALA A 50 -1.01 -20.29 4.13
CA ALA A 50 -1.02 -18.86 3.79
C ALA A 50 0.32 -18.39 3.21
N LYS A 51 1.44 -18.73 3.88
CA LYS A 51 2.82 -18.43 3.43
C LYS A 51 3.20 -18.98 2.05
N ARG A 52 2.50 -20.00 1.54
CA ARG A 52 2.76 -20.57 0.21
C ARG A 52 1.74 -20.10 -0.81
N ASN A 53 0.75 -19.30 -0.39
CA ASN A 53 -0.46 -18.99 -1.13
C ASN A 53 -1.13 -20.26 -1.70
N ARG A 54 -1.14 -21.34 -0.91
CA ARG A 54 -1.73 -22.64 -1.29
C ARG A 54 -2.84 -23.01 -0.34
N GLY A 55 -3.96 -23.45 -0.87
CA GLY A 55 -5.09 -23.90 -0.06
C GLY A 55 -5.86 -25.02 -0.72
N LYS A 56 -6.41 -25.92 0.08
CA LYS A 56 -7.39 -26.91 -0.33
C LYS A 56 -8.60 -26.82 0.56
N PHE A 57 -9.78 -26.84 -0.04
CA PHE A 57 -11.04 -26.84 0.68
C PHE A 57 -11.98 -27.86 0.04
N ARG A 58 -12.71 -28.61 0.87
CA ARG A 58 -13.63 -29.64 0.40
C ARG A 58 -14.91 -29.58 1.19
N VAL A 59 -16.02 -29.50 0.48
CA VAL A 59 -17.37 -29.60 1.06
C VAL A 59 -18.01 -30.88 0.57
N SER A 60 -18.58 -31.67 1.48
CA SER A 60 -19.26 -32.92 1.16
C SER A 60 -20.65 -32.93 1.78
N GLY A 61 -21.64 -33.31 1.00
CA GLY A 61 -23.03 -33.44 1.41
C GLY A 61 -23.53 -34.88 1.25
N ARG A 62 -24.42 -35.29 2.15
CA ARG A 62 -25.17 -36.55 2.09
C ARG A 62 -26.63 -36.28 2.47
N ASN A 63 -27.52 -37.16 2.01
CA ASN A 63 -28.96 -37.05 2.21
C ASN A 63 -29.53 -35.71 1.73
N LEU A 64 -28.89 -35.09 0.73
CA LEU A 64 -29.39 -33.90 0.06
C LEU A 64 -30.38 -34.30 -1.05
N LYS A 65 -31.18 -33.36 -1.54
CA LYS A 65 -32.02 -33.54 -2.74
C LYS A 65 -31.19 -34.14 -3.89
N PRO A 66 -31.57 -35.31 -4.44
CA PRO A 66 -30.81 -35.97 -5.50
C PRO A 66 -30.76 -35.16 -6.81
N GLY A 67 -29.67 -35.30 -7.56
CA GLY A 67 -29.52 -34.69 -8.88
C GLY A 67 -29.59 -33.15 -8.91
N THR A 68 -29.34 -32.51 -7.76
CA THR A 68 -29.47 -31.06 -7.58
C THR A 68 -28.09 -30.43 -7.44
N THR A 69 -27.92 -29.22 -7.99
CA THR A 69 -26.70 -28.42 -7.86
C THR A 69 -26.90 -27.39 -6.76
N TYR A 70 -26.03 -27.45 -5.76
CA TYR A 70 -26.00 -26.54 -4.63
C TYR A 70 -24.88 -25.52 -4.84
N GLY A 71 -25.11 -24.28 -4.40
CA GLY A 71 -24.08 -23.26 -4.29
C GLY A 71 -23.28 -23.43 -3.01
N ILE A 72 -21.98 -23.14 -3.06
CA ILE A 72 -21.09 -23.13 -1.89
C ILE A 72 -20.61 -21.70 -1.68
N SER A 73 -20.84 -21.18 -0.48
CA SER A 73 -20.42 -19.84 -0.08
C SER A 73 -19.56 -19.88 1.18
N VAL A 74 -18.64 -18.92 1.29
CA VAL A 74 -17.79 -18.69 2.47
C VAL A 74 -17.87 -17.22 2.81
N ALA A 75 -18.32 -16.89 4.03
CA ALA A 75 -18.63 -15.52 4.46
C ALA A 75 -19.50 -14.76 3.43
N GLY A 76 -20.51 -15.44 2.87
CA GLY A 76 -21.38 -14.89 1.82
C GLY A 76 -20.80 -14.83 0.41
N VAL A 77 -19.49 -15.07 0.21
CA VAL A 77 -18.87 -15.10 -1.12
C VAL A 77 -19.09 -16.47 -1.75
N ARG A 78 -19.76 -16.52 -2.91
CA ARG A 78 -19.97 -17.76 -3.67
C ARG A 78 -18.65 -18.20 -4.33
N ILE A 79 -18.10 -19.33 -3.88
CA ILE A 79 -16.82 -19.88 -4.40
C ILE A 79 -17.01 -21.00 -5.42
N GLY A 80 -18.21 -21.57 -5.51
CA GLY A 80 -18.53 -22.55 -6.54
C GLY A 80 -19.74 -23.40 -6.19
N THR A 81 -19.75 -24.65 -6.66
CA THR A 81 -20.94 -25.50 -6.61
C THR A 81 -20.64 -26.96 -6.26
N LEU A 82 -21.68 -27.67 -5.83
CA LEU A 82 -21.72 -29.07 -5.44
C LEU A 82 -22.92 -29.74 -6.12
N THR A 83 -22.70 -30.69 -7.02
CA THR A 83 -23.80 -31.47 -7.61
C THR A 83 -23.96 -32.82 -6.93
N THR A 84 -25.18 -33.17 -6.53
CA THR A 84 -25.51 -34.45 -5.90
C THR A 84 -25.81 -35.52 -6.93
N ARG A 85 -25.48 -36.78 -6.58
CA ARG A 85 -25.85 -37.96 -7.35
C ARG A 85 -27.30 -38.36 -7.06
N ALA A 86 -27.80 -39.38 -7.76
CA ALA A 86 -29.11 -39.99 -7.49
C ALA A 86 -29.29 -40.47 -6.03
N THR A 87 -28.20 -40.71 -5.30
CA THR A 87 -28.21 -41.09 -3.88
C THR A 87 -28.22 -39.90 -2.91
N GLY A 88 -28.35 -38.67 -3.41
CA GLY A 88 -28.31 -37.46 -2.57
C GLY A 88 -26.94 -37.14 -1.99
N SER A 89 -25.88 -37.76 -2.50
CA SER A 89 -24.49 -37.53 -2.06
C SER A 89 -23.71 -36.74 -3.10
N GLY A 90 -22.91 -35.78 -2.65
CA GLY A 90 -22.06 -34.95 -3.49
C GLY A 90 -20.78 -34.51 -2.78
N ALA A 91 -19.76 -34.12 -3.53
CA ALA A 91 -18.59 -33.43 -2.98
C ALA A 91 -18.04 -32.39 -3.97
N ALA A 92 -17.72 -31.21 -3.44
CA ALA A 92 -17.06 -30.12 -4.13
C ALA A 92 -15.64 -29.99 -3.59
N ARG A 93 -14.68 -29.78 -4.48
CA ARG A 93 -13.27 -29.60 -4.16
C ARG A 93 -12.83 -28.26 -4.70
N PHE A 94 -12.07 -27.55 -3.90
CA PHE A 94 -11.57 -26.23 -4.20
C PHE A 94 -10.07 -26.20 -3.92
N SER A 95 -9.32 -25.50 -4.76
CA SER A 95 -7.90 -25.26 -4.56
C SER A 95 -7.48 -23.87 -5.01
N SER A 96 -6.44 -23.34 -4.35
CA SER A 96 -5.67 -22.20 -4.84
C SER A 96 -4.18 -22.57 -4.90
N PRO A 97 -3.50 -22.32 -6.03
CA PRO A 97 -4.12 -22.04 -7.33
C PRO A 97 -4.98 -23.22 -7.76
N GLN A 98 -5.94 -22.95 -8.63
CA GLN A 98 -6.84 -23.97 -9.14
C GLN A 98 -6.05 -25.10 -9.82
N HIS A 99 -6.36 -26.35 -9.51
CA HIS A 99 -5.66 -27.50 -10.07
C HIS A 99 -6.62 -28.57 -10.60
N GLY A 100 -6.39 -29.01 -11.85
CA GLY A 100 -7.17 -30.08 -12.47
C GLY A 100 -8.66 -29.74 -12.56
N SER A 101 -9.51 -30.57 -11.96
CA SER A 101 -10.96 -30.37 -11.92
C SER A 101 -11.48 -29.73 -10.63
N ASP A 102 -10.58 -29.30 -9.73
CA ASP A 102 -10.97 -28.54 -8.57
C ASP A 102 -11.46 -27.15 -9.01
N GLN A 103 -12.40 -26.59 -8.26
CA GLN A 103 -12.83 -25.21 -8.42
C GLN A 103 -11.83 -24.26 -7.75
N PHE A 104 -11.83 -22.98 -8.14
CA PHE A 104 -10.97 -22.00 -7.49
C PHE A 104 -11.46 -21.72 -6.05
N LEU A 105 -10.56 -21.75 -5.07
CA LEU A 105 -10.93 -21.48 -3.68
C LEU A 105 -11.05 -19.97 -3.41
N GLY A 106 -10.02 -19.19 -3.74
CA GLY A 106 -10.06 -17.73 -3.74
C GLY A 106 -10.35 -17.01 -2.41
N VAL A 107 -10.60 -17.72 -1.32
CA VAL A 107 -10.91 -17.18 0.01
C VAL A 107 -10.35 -18.10 1.10
N ASP A 108 -9.97 -17.56 2.25
CA ASP A 108 -9.68 -18.38 3.44
C ASP A 108 -10.99 -18.81 4.12
N PRO A 109 -11.28 -20.12 4.21
CA PRO A 109 -12.46 -20.60 4.91
C PRO A 109 -12.31 -20.59 6.44
N ARG A 110 -11.11 -20.47 7.01
CA ARG A 110 -10.88 -20.54 8.46
C ARG A 110 -11.54 -19.37 9.19
N GLY A 111 -12.17 -19.64 10.33
CA GLY A 111 -12.93 -18.64 11.10
C GLY A 111 -14.11 -18.02 10.35
N LYS A 112 -14.51 -18.55 9.18
CA LYS A 112 -15.64 -18.05 8.38
C LYS A 112 -16.81 -19.01 8.37
N LYS A 113 -18.01 -18.45 8.21
CA LYS A 113 -19.23 -19.22 7.97
C LYS A 113 -19.18 -19.86 6.59
N VAL A 114 -19.42 -21.17 6.53
CA VAL A 114 -19.55 -21.96 5.30
C VAL A 114 -21.02 -22.30 5.11
N GLU A 115 -21.53 -22.05 3.91
CA GLU A 115 -22.94 -22.23 3.56
C GLU A 115 -23.08 -23.08 2.30
N VAL A 116 -24.05 -23.99 2.31
CA VAL A 116 -24.46 -24.81 1.16
C VAL A 116 -25.90 -24.47 0.84
N SER A 117 -26.11 -23.69 -0.21
CA SER A 117 -27.43 -23.20 -0.61
C SER A 117 -28.00 -24.03 -1.77
N ASP A 118 -29.31 -24.21 -1.82
CA ASP A 118 -30.00 -24.92 -2.91
C ASP A 118 -30.19 -24.05 -4.18
N ASP A 119 -31.00 -24.54 -5.12
CA ASP A 119 -31.31 -23.84 -6.38
C ASP A 119 -32.19 -22.59 -6.21
N GLN A 120 -32.81 -22.42 -5.04
CA GLN A 120 -33.59 -21.23 -4.66
C GLN A 120 -32.76 -20.22 -3.89
N GLY A 121 -31.52 -20.58 -3.53
CA GLY A 121 -30.62 -19.74 -2.74
C GLY A 121 -30.86 -19.86 -1.24
N GLU A 122 -31.65 -20.83 -0.79
CA GLU A 122 -31.86 -21.10 0.63
C GLU A 122 -30.71 -21.97 1.16
N ASP A 123 -30.09 -21.55 2.26
CA ASP A 123 -29.03 -22.34 2.89
C ASP A 123 -29.62 -23.60 3.50
N VAL A 124 -29.09 -24.77 3.12
CA VAL A 124 -29.50 -26.09 3.59
C VAL A 124 -28.57 -26.62 4.65
N LEU A 125 -27.27 -26.34 4.52
CA LEU A 125 -26.24 -26.69 5.49
C LEU A 125 -25.37 -25.47 5.79
N GLU A 126 -25.07 -25.27 7.06
CA GLU A 126 -24.16 -24.21 7.48
C GLU A 126 -23.34 -24.60 8.71
N ASN A 127 -22.15 -24.02 8.85
CA ASN A 127 -21.46 -23.88 10.13
C ASN A 127 -20.27 -22.92 9.97
N GLU A 128 -19.76 -22.40 11.09
CA GLU A 128 -18.49 -21.68 11.11
C GLU A 128 -17.31 -22.65 11.13
N MET A 129 -16.32 -22.46 10.26
CA MET A 129 -15.08 -23.21 10.34
C MET A 129 -14.29 -22.77 11.57
N PRO A 130 -13.65 -23.70 12.30
CA PRO A 130 -12.75 -23.32 13.37
C PRO A 130 -11.69 -22.35 12.85
N ASP A 131 -11.42 -21.34 13.66
CA ASP A 131 -10.26 -20.49 13.49
C ASP A 131 -9.03 -21.15 14.10
N ASP A 132 -7.84 -20.86 13.57
CA ASP A 132 -6.58 -21.40 14.10
C ASP A 132 -6.09 -20.62 15.35
N GLY A 133 -6.77 -19.52 15.72
CA GLY A 133 -6.86 -19.07 17.11
C GLY A 133 -5.74 -18.17 17.65
N ASP A 134 -4.89 -17.60 16.80
CA ASP A 134 -3.80 -16.70 17.23
C ASP A 134 -4.02 -15.20 16.89
N ASP A 135 -5.09 -14.83 16.14
CA ASP A 135 -5.24 -13.48 15.56
C ASP A 135 -6.38 -12.65 16.16
N GLN A 136 -6.45 -12.52 17.48
CA GLN A 136 -7.23 -11.42 18.06
C GLN A 136 -6.43 -10.12 17.97
N GLY A 137 -6.53 -9.45 16.82
CA GLY A 137 -5.92 -8.13 16.57
C GLY A 137 -4.78 -8.12 15.55
N GLY A 138 -4.54 -9.23 14.86
CA GLY A 138 -3.61 -9.29 13.74
C GLY A 138 -4.13 -8.52 12.52
N VAL A 139 -3.21 -7.86 11.82
CA VAL A 139 -3.38 -7.30 10.49
C VAL A 139 -2.61 -8.14 9.48
N GLN A 140 -3.07 -8.15 8.24
CA GLN A 140 -2.29 -8.64 7.11
C GLN A 140 -1.17 -7.64 6.85
N CYS A 141 0.07 -8.06 7.00
CA CYS A 141 1.25 -7.24 6.80
C CYS A 141 2.01 -7.70 5.57
N CYS A 142 2.23 -6.79 4.63
CA CYS A 142 3.04 -7.01 3.45
C CYS A 142 4.46 -6.52 3.70
N LEU A 143 5.36 -7.45 4.01
CA LEU A 143 6.78 -7.17 4.23
C LEU A 143 7.51 -7.18 2.88
N PRO A 144 8.41 -6.22 2.62
CA PRO A 144 9.32 -6.33 1.48
C PRO A 144 10.20 -7.58 1.64
N ASP A 145 10.30 -8.40 0.59
CA ASP A 145 11.28 -9.49 0.50
C ASP A 145 12.27 -9.14 -0.62
N ASP A 146 13.56 -9.36 -0.37
CA ASP A 146 14.68 -8.92 -1.22
C ASP A 146 14.69 -9.62 -2.59
N ASP A 147 14.04 -10.79 -2.74
CA ASP A 147 14.19 -11.64 -3.93
C ASP A 147 12.87 -12.03 -4.65
N ASP A 148 11.68 -11.92 -4.03
CA ASP A 148 10.42 -12.49 -4.59
C ASP A 148 9.17 -11.57 -4.49
N GLY A 149 9.34 -10.30 -4.12
CA GLY A 149 8.23 -9.35 -3.92
C GLY A 149 7.63 -9.42 -2.51
N ALA A 150 6.59 -8.62 -2.23
CA ALA A 150 6.10 -8.48 -0.86
C ALA A 150 5.46 -9.78 -0.31
N GLU A 151 5.98 -10.27 0.82
CA GLU A 151 5.51 -11.45 1.55
C GLU A 151 4.45 -11.07 2.60
N CYS A 152 3.43 -11.91 2.75
CA CYS A 152 2.34 -11.64 3.70
C CYS A 152 2.54 -12.36 5.03
N GLU A 153 2.52 -11.62 6.14
CA GLU A 153 2.47 -12.14 7.51
C GLU A 153 1.26 -11.60 8.28
N GLU A 154 0.65 -12.45 9.10
CA GLU A 154 -0.39 -12.05 10.07
C GLU A 154 0.33 -11.61 11.36
N THR A 155 0.30 -10.32 11.67
CA THR A 155 1.00 -9.73 12.83
C THR A 155 0.29 -8.48 13.34
N SER A 156 0.69 -7.90 14.47
CA SER A 156 0.12 -6.62 14.94
C SER A 156 0.46 -5.44 14.01
N ALA A 157 -0.37 -4.39 14.02
CA ALA A 157 -0.14 -3.19 13.21
C ALA A 157 1.21 -2.50 13.53
N ASP A 158 1.59 -2.47 14.81
CA ASP A 158 2.85 -1.89 15.27
C ASP A 158 4.05 -2.72 14.79
N GLU A 159 3.97 -4.05 14.91
CA GLU A 159 5.04 -4.93 14.44
C GLU A 159 5.20 -4.89 12.92
N CYS A 160 4.08 -4.79 12.19
CA CYS A 160 4.09 -4.62 10.75
C CYS A 160 4.88 -3.37 10.34
N THR A 161 4.59 -2.24 10.97
CA THR A 161 5.28 -0.96 10.71
C THR A 161 6.74 -1.03 11.13
N ALA A 162 7.05 -1.64 12.28
CA ALA A 162 8.41 -1.80 12.78
C ALA A 162 9.31 -2.64 11.85
N LYS A 163 8.72 -3.57 11.09
CA LYS A 163 9.42 -4.38 10.08
C LYS A 163 9.44 -3.73 8.69
N GLY A 164 9.00 -2.47 8.54
CA GLY A 164 8.94 -1.79 7.24
C GLY A 164 7.84 -2.32 6.32
N GLY A 165 6.83 -2.99 6.88
CA GLY A 165 5.73 -3.57 6.12
C GLY A 165 4.57 -2.62 5.85
N THR A 166 3.79 -2.94 4.82
CA THR A 166 2.52 -2.28 4.52
C THR A 166 1.37 -3.01 5.22
N ASN A 167 0.64 -2.30 6.07
CA ASN A 167 -0.54 -2.82 6.76
C ASN A 167 -1.76 -2.83 5.83
N MET A 168 -2.26 -4.02 5.50
CA MET A 168 -3.42 -4.26 4.64
C MET A 168 -4.74 -4.39 5.42
N GLY A 169 -4.72 -4.13 6.73
CA GLY A 169 -5.85 -4.22 7.63
C GLY A 169 -6.18 -5.65 8.07
N THR A 170 -7.31 -5.81 8.74
CA THR A 170 -7.78 -7.11 9.27
C THR A 170 -8.11 -8.08 8.16
N GLY A 171 -7.73 -9.35 8.31
CA GLY A 171 -8.03 -10.42 7.37
C GLY A 171 -6.95 -11.50 7.41
N THR A 172 -6.84 -12.30 6.36
CA THR A 172 -5.93 -13.45 6.30
C THR A 172 -4.98 -13.34 5.13
N CYS A 173 -3.74 -13.81 5.27
CA CYS A 173 -2.76 -13.85 4.17
C CYS A 173 -3.07 -14.86 3.05
N PHE A 174 -4.29 -15.38 3.00
CA PHE A 174 -4.79 -16.26 1.96
C PHE A 174 -6.15 -15.75 1.42
N PRO A 175 -6.29 -15.51 0.11
CA PRO A 175 -5.20 -15.39 -0.88
C PRO A 175 -4.19 -14.30 -0.50
N ASN A 176 -2.95 -14.40 -1.00
CA ASN A 176 -1.93 -13.38 -0.70
C ASN A 176 -2.42 -11.97 -1.14
N PRO A 177 -2.64 -11.03 -0.20
CA PRO A 177 -3.08 -9.67 -0.51
C PRO A 177 -1.94 -8.78 -1.04
N CYS A 178 -0.68 -9.16 -0.79
CA CYS A 178 0.50 -8.36 -1.13
C CYS A 178 0.80 -8.34 -2.63
N SER A 179 0.22 -9.27 -3.39
CA SER A 179 0.22 -9.19 -4.87
C SER A 179 -0.54 -7.97 -5.39
N THR A 180 -1.38 -7.35 -4.56
CA THR A 180 -2.15 -6.14 -4.88
C THR A 180 -1.65 -4.89 -4.15
N ALA A 181 -0.69 -5.05 -3.23
CA ALA A 181 0.00 -3.93 -2.64
C ALA A 181 0.88 -3.31 -3.72
N THR A 182 0.32 -2.32 -4.43
CA THR A 182 1.14 -1.44 -5.24
C THR A 182 2.11 -0.76 -4.26
N PRO A 183 3.43 -0.77 -4.52
CA PRO A 183 4.35 0.05 -3.74
C PRO A 183 3.73 1.44 -3.60
N ALA A 184 3.73 2.01 -2.39
CA ALA A 184 3.25 3.37 -2.20
C ALA A 184 3.97 4.24 -3.24
N PRO A 185 3.27 5.10 -4.00
CA PRO A 185 3.92 5.85 -5.06
C PRO A 185 5.04 6.68 -4.46
N ASP A 186 6.21 6.60 -5.09
CA ASP A 186 7.37 7.40 -4.71
C ASP A 186 6.96 8.88 -4.73
N ILE A 187 7.19 9.54 -3.61
CA ILE A 187 7.04 10.98 -3.46
C ILE A 187 8.42 11.60 -3.60
N ARG A 188 8.46 12.89 -3.91
CA ARG A 188 9.69 13.66 -3.75
C ARG A 188 9.84 14.05 -2.29
N CYS A 189 10.92 13.63 -1.66
CA CYS A 189 11.26 13.95 -0.28
C CYS A 189 12.43 14.94 -0.25
N CYS A 190 12.24 16.07 0.43
CA CYS A 190 13.34 16.98 0.70
C CYS A 190 14.01 16.62 2.03
N LEU A 191 15.21 16.07 1.95
CA LEU A 191 16.02 15.74 3.12
C LEU A 191 16.95 16.91 3.47
N PRO A 192 17.09 17.24 4.77
CA PRO A 192 18.08 18.23 5.19
C PRO A 192 19.50 17.62 5.09
N ASP A 193 20.38 18.25 4.31
CA ASP A 193 21.82 17.94 4.25
C ASP A 193 22.67 19.19 4.58
N ASP A 194 23.94 18.97 4.95
CA ASP A 194 24.90 20.02 5.31
C ASP A 194 25.21 20.96 4.12
N ASP A 195 25.11 20.47 2.87
CA ASP A 195 25.35 21.24 1.65
C ASP A 195 24.06 21.86 1.04
N GLY A 196 22.89 21.61 1.64
CA GLY A 196 21.57 22.12 1.21
C GLY A 196 20.51 21.03 1.13
N PRO A 197 19.23 21.36 0.95
CA PRO A 197 18.17 20.34 0.91
C PRO A 197 18.25 19.49 -0.38
N GLU A 198 18.49 18.20 -0.21
CA GLU A 198 18.58 17.17 -1.26
C GLU A 198 17.18 16.58 -1.55
N CYS A 199 16.92 16.16 -2.79
CA CYS A 199 15.65 15.55 -3.18
C CYS A 199 15.83 14.06 -3.47
N GLU A 200 15.08 13.21 -2.78
CA GLU A 200 15.02 11.77 -3.03
C GLU A 200 13.60 11.32 -3.39
N GLU A 201 13.46 10.35 -4.29
CA GLU A 201 12.18 9.74 -4.66
C GLU A 201 11.95 8.49 -3.78
N GLU A 202 11.18 8.62 -2.70
CA GLU A 202 10.98 7.58 -1.68
C GLU A 202 9.52 7.51 -1.22
N SER A 203 9.14 6.54 -0.39
CA SER A 203 7.79 6.52 0.18
C SER A 203 7.57 7.67 1.19
N ALA A 204 6.30 8.06 1.37
CA ALA A 204 5.96 9.10 2.35
C ALA A 204 6.35 8.74 3.80
N ALA A 205 6.39 7.45 4.11
CA ALA A 205 6.79 6.94 5.41
C ALA A 205 8.30 7.10 5.63
N GLU A 206 9.11 6.69 4.65
CA GLU A 206 10.58 6.81 4.69
C GLU A 206 11.01 8.27 4.79
N CYS A 207 10.40 9.14 3.97
CA CYS A 207 10.63 10.57 4.01
C CYS A 207 10.40 11.17 5.41
N SER A 208 9.30 10.77 6.06
CA SER A 208 8.97 11.25 7.41
C SER A 208 9.94 10.70 8.45
N ALA A 209 10.38 9.44 8.30
CA ALA A 209 11.33 8.79 9.20
C ALA A 209 12.73 9.42 9.12
N ALA A 210 13.14 9.87 7.93
CA ALA A 210 14.38 10.60 7.71
C ALA A 210 14.30 12.09 8.11
N GLY A 211 13.14 12.55 8.62
CA GLY A 211 12.93 13.95 9.00
C GLY A 211 12.77 14.91 7.82
N GLY A 212 12.47 14.38 6.64
CA GLY A 212 12.28 15.13 5.41
C GLY A 212 10.89 15.75 5.24
N VAL A 213 10.78 16.60 4.22
CA VAL A 213 9.54 17.27 3.83
C VAL A 213 8.97 16.62 2.57
N ASN A 214 7.73 16.14 2.66
CA ASN A 214 7.01 15.53 1.54
C ASN A 214 6.55 16.58 0.52
N MET A 215 7.08 16.52 -0.71
CA MET A 215 6.74 17.39 -1.85
C MET A 215 5.74 16.74 -2.82
N SER A 216 5.08 15.65 -2.41
CA SER A 216 4.17 14.81 -3.19
C SER A 216 4.82 14.22 -4.44
N ALA A 217 4.02 13.47 -5.22
CA ALA A 217 4.48 12.81 -6.45
C ALA A 217 5.09 13.82 -7.45
N GLY A 218 6.10 13.38 -8.19
CA GLY A 218 6.79 14.16 -9.22
C GLY A 218 8.22 13.66 -9.42
N SER A 219 9.03 14.38 -10.20
CA SER A 219 10.46 14.08 -10.34
C SER A 219 11.36 14.99 -9.48
N CYS A 220 12.46 14.44 -8.97
CA CYS A 220 13.54 15.21 -8.31
C CYS A 220 14.45 15.97 -9.29
N ASP A 221 14.23 15.85 -10.60
CA ASP A 221 14.95 16.62 -11.61
C ASP A 221 14.03 17.63 -12.33
N PRO A 222 14.29 18.96 -12.22
CA PRO A 222 15.30 19.61 -11.38
C PRO A 222 14.93 19.62 -9.88
N ASN A 223 15.94 19.67 -8.99
CA ASN A 223 15.75 19.58 -7.53
C ASN A 223 14.72 20.63 -7.03
N PRO A 224 13.52 20.20 -6.60
CA PRO A 224 12.45 21.09 -6.12
C PRO A 224 12.68 21.58 -4.69
N CYS A 225 13.67 21.02 -3.98
CA CYS A 225 14.02 21.34 -2.61
C CYS A 225 14.96 22.53 -2.53
N ALA A 226 15.71 22.81 -3.60
CA ALA A 226 16.53 24.00 -3.70
C ALA A 226 15.64 25.26 -3.67
N PRO A 227 16.09 26.35 -3.00
CA PRO A 227 15.39 27.62 -3.07
C PRO A 227 15.24 28.03 -4.53
N THR A 228 14.01 28.23 -4.98
CA THR A 228 13.75 28.76 -6.32
C THR A 228 14.53 30.07 -6.46
N PRO A 229 15.36 30.25 -7.51
CA PRO A 229 16.05 31.52 -7.73
C PRO A 229 15.04 32.66 -7.63
N PRO A 230 15.33 33.75 -6.90
CA PRO A 230 14.40 34.86 -6.79
C PRO A 230 14.05 35.33 -8.20
N GLY A 231 12.74 35.41 -8.47
CA GLY A 231 12.25 35.81 -9.79
C GLY A 231 12.82 37.17 -10.16
N ILE A 232 13.46 37.24 -11.33
CA ILE A 232 13.90 38.50 -11.91
C ILE A 232 12.67 39.24 -12.43
N VAL A 233 12.48 40.46 -11.96
CA VAL A 233 11.42 41.38 -12.35
C VAL A 233 11.99 42.52 -13.18
N THR A 234 11.15 43.12 -14.01
CA THR A 234 11.49 44.34 -14.73
C THR A 234 11.34 45.53 -13.77
N CYS A 235 12.43 46.21 -13.45
CA CYS A 235 12.51 47.32 -12.52
C CYS A 235 12.77 48.64 -13.26
N CYS A 236 12.01 49.68 -12.91
CA CYS A 236 12.22 51.03 -13.40
C CYS A 236 12.90 51.87 -12.32
N VAL A 237 14.16 52.23 -12.52
CA VAL A 237 14.96 53.04 -11.59
C VAL A 237 15.11 54.45 -12.14
N ALA A 238 15.04 55.47 -11.27
CA ALA A 238 15.22 56.85 -11.68
C ALA A 238 16.69 57.13 -11.96
N ASP A 239 16.98 57.74 -13.11
CA ASP A 239 18.35 58.07 -13.52
C ASP A 239 18.94 59.12 -12.57
N HIS A 240 20.01 58.76 -11.86
CA HIS A 240 20.80 59.67 -11.04
C HIS A 240 22.12 60.01 -11.76
N GLU A 241 22.04 60.70 -12.90
CA GLU A 241 23.25 61.28 -13.50
C GLU A 241 23.76 62.42 -12.60
N GLY A 242 24.89 62.19 -11.94
CA GLY A 242 25.50 63.17 -11.04
C GLY A 242 26.96 62.90 -10.71
N ASP A 243 27.78 62.46 -11.66
CA ASP A 243 29.25 62.56 -11.53
C ASP A 243 29.77 63.77 -12.31
N GLY A 244 29.93 64.89 -11.60
CA GLY A 244 31.15 65.71 -11.72
C GLY A 244 31.42 66.53 -12.98
N GLY A 245 30.40 67.12 -13.61
CA GLY A 245 30.62 68.19 -14.60
C GLY A 245 30.71 69.57 -13.92
N GLU A 246 31.92 70.05 -13.63
CA GLU A 246 32.17 71.40 -13.09
C GLU A 246 31.65 72.47 -14.07
N GLY A 247 30.47 73.02 -13.78
CA GLY A 247 29.84 74.09 -14.54
C GLY A 247 28.93 74.91 -13.64
N ASP A 248 29.37 76.12 -13.32
CA ASP A 248 28.64 77.10 -12.53
C ASP A 248 27.38 77.61 -13.27
N ASP A 249 26.29 76.85 -13.25
CA ASP A 249 24.96 77.37 -13.63
C ASP A 249 23.87 76.70 -12.77
N ALA A 250 23.24 77.48 -11.89
CA ALA A 250 22.23 77.03 -10.95
C ALA A 250 20.88 76.83 -11.67
N GLY A 251 20.70 75.67 -12.31
CA GLY A 251 19.41 75.14 -12.73
C GLY A 251 19.02 73.92 -11.88
N GLU A 252 17.75 73.82 -11.47
CA GLU A 252 17.24 72.65 -10.75
C GLU A 252 17.51 71.35 -11.55
N PRO A 253 18.04 70.27 -10.93
CA PRO A 253 18.27 69.01 -11.62
C PRO A 253 16.92 68.42 -12.06
N GLN A 254 16.67 68.41 -13.37
CA GLN A 254 15.52 67.71 -13.94
C GLN A 254 15.81 66.21 -13.89
N PRO A 255 14.95 65.38 -13.28
CA PRO A 255 15.15 63.93 -13.27
C PRO A 255 15.12 63.40 -14.71
N GLY A 256 16.13 62.60 -15.06
CA GLY A 256 16.23 61.92 -16.36
C GLY A 256 15.11 60.89 -16.55
N PRO A 257 14.93 60.35 -17.77
CA PRO A 257 13.97 59.27 -18.01
C PRO A 257 14.33 58.04 -17.16
N ALA A 258 13.32 57.35 -16.60
CA ALA A 258 13.58 56.14 -15.83
C ALA A 258 14.25 55.04 -16.69
N GLU A 259 15.35 54.50 -16.19
CA GLU A 259 16.06 53.38 -16.80
C GLU A 259 15.38 52.05 -16.42
N CYS A 260 15.49 51.05 -17.31
CA CYS A 260 14.91 49.74 -17.09
C CYS A 260 16.01 48.71 -16.83
N GLU A 261 15.93 48.02 -15.69
CA GLU A 261 16.82 46.94 -15.31
C GLU A 261 16.05 45.67 -14.96
N GLN A 262 16.67 44.50 -15.15
CA GLN A 262 16.12 43.21 -14.73
C GLN A 262 16.76 42.81 -13.40
N LEU A 263 16.04 43.00 -12.30
CA LEU A 263 16.53 42.83 -10.92
C LEU A 263 15.59 41.93 -10.12
N THR A 264 15.99 41.45 -8.94
CA THR A 264 15.01 40.83 -8.03
C THR A 264 14.07 41.90 -7.47
N THR A 265 12.88 41.51 -6.99
CA THR A 265 11.95 42.46 -6.36
C THR A 265 12.58 43.19 -5.17
N ALA A 266 13.48 42.53 -4.43
CA ALA A 266 14.15 43.11 -3.29
C ALA A 266 15.21 44.15 -3.73
N ASP A 267 16.01 43.83 -4.74
CA ASP A 267 17.03 44.74 -5.26
C ASP A 267 16.37 45.96 -5.94
N CYS A 268 15.29 45.74 -6.68
CA CYS A 268 14.50 46.83 -7.28
C CYS A 268 13.99 47.83 -6.21
N ALA A 269 13.51 47.33 -5.07
CA ALA A 269 13.07 48.18 -3.97
C ALA A 269 14.24 48.87 -3.24
N ALA A 270 15.40 48.21 -3.16
CA ALA A 270 16.61 48.78 -2.55
C ALA A 270 17.15 49.97 -3.34
N GLU A 271 17.08 49.91 -4.67
CA GLU A 271 17.43 51.00 -5.58
C GLU A 271 16.34 52.09 -5.67
N GLY A 272 15.26 51.98 -4.89
CA GLY A 272 14.12 52.90 -4.94
C GLY A 272 13.32 52.82 -6.25
N GLY A 273 13.50 51.76 -7.02
CA GLY A 273 12.82 51.51 -8.28
C GLY A 273 11.38 51.02 -8.13
N THR A 274 10.63 51.07 -9.23
CA THR A 274 9.24 50.58 -9.32
C THR A 274 9.16 49.36 -10.23
N VAL A 275 8.50 48.30 -9.75
CA VAL A 275 8.30 47.08 -10.56
C VAL A 275 7.32 47.35 -11.71
N SER A 276 7.75 47.06 -12.93
CA SER A 276 6.93 47.12 -14.14
C SER A 276 6.20 45.80 -14.39
N SER A 277 5.02 45.88 -15.01
CA SER A 277 4.31 44.69 -15.50
C SER A 277 4.86 44.14 -16.82
N ALA A 278 5.89 44.77 -17.39
CA ALA A 278 6.55 44.30 -18.60
C ALA A 278 7.39 43.06 -18.34
N ALA A 279 7.42 42.15 -19.31
CA ALA A 279 8.24 40.94 -19.24
C ALA A 279 9.71 41.16 -19.66
N SER A 280 10.04 42.33 -20.21
CA SER A 280 11.39 42.68 -20.69
C SER A 280 11.62 44.20 -20.71
N CYS A 281 12.89 44.61 -20.71
CA CYS A 281 13.31 46.01 -20.82
C CYS A 281 13.41 46.55 -22.25
N GLU A 282 13.11 45.71 -23.25
CA GLU A 282 13.04 46.13 -24.65
C GLU A 282 11.63 45.91 -25.22
N PRO A 283 10.99 46.96 -25.76
CA PRO A 283 11.33 48.39 -25.64
C PRO A 283 11.18 48.88 -24.18
N ASN A 284 11.93 49.94 -23.80
CA ASN A 284 11.95 50.42 -22.40
C ASN A 284 10.52 50.75 -21.92
N PRO A 285 9.97 50.00 -20.95
CA PRO A 285 8.62 50.19 -20.45
C PRO A 285 8.51 51.34 -19.43
N CYS A 286 9.64 51.88 -19.00
CA CYS A 286 9.78 52.90 -17.96
C CYS A 286 9.72 54.33 -18.50
N VAL A 287 9.86 54.51 -19.82
CA VAL A 287 9.59 55.81 -20.45
C VAL A 287 8.09 56.04 -20.54
N SER A 288 7.62 57.10 -19.87
CA SER A 288 6.21 57.49 -19.88
C SER A 288 5.74 57.75 -21.31
N SER A 289 4.95 56.85 -21.88
CA SER A 289 3.97 57.25 -22.90
C SER A 289 2.94 58.11 -22.17
N PRO A 290 2.66 59.36 -22.59
CA PRO A 290 1.69 60.21 -21.88
C PRO A 290 0.35 59.48 -21.83
N SER A 291 -0.09 59.17 -20.61
CA SER A 291 -1.35 58.50 -20.35
C SER A 291 -2.48 59.23 -21.08
N GLY A 292 -3.33 58.45 -21.73
CA GLY A 292 -4.53 58.95 -22.38
C GLY A 292 -5.34 59.81 -21.42
N ALA A 293 -5.81 60.94 -21.92
CA ALA A 293 -6.91 61.67 -21.35
C ALA A 293 -8.11 60.73 -21.22
N PHE A 294 -8.42 60.30 -20.00
CA PHE A 294 -9.76 59.88 -19.59
C PHE A 294 -10.38 61.06 -18.86
N LEU A 295 -11.17 61.86 -19.58
CA LEU A 295 -12.20 62.73 -19.05
C LEU A 295 -13.41 62.60 -19.99
N ASP A 296 -14.48 62.01 -19.46
CA ASP A 296 -15.88 61.90 -19.92
C ASP A 296 -16.15 61.79 -21.44
#